data_AF-A0A8H5CBD8-F1
#
_entry.id   AF-A0A8H5CBD8-F1
#
_cell.length_a   1.000
_cell.length_b   1.000
_cell.length_c   1.000
_cell.angle_alpha   90.00
_cell.angle_beta   90.00
_cell.angle_gamma   90.00
#
_symmetry.space_group_name_H-M   'P 1'
#
loop_
_entity.id
_entity.type
_entity.pdbx_description
1 polymer ?
#
loop_
_entity_poly.entity_id
_entity_poly.type
_entity_poly.pdbx_seq_one_letter_code
_entity_poly.pdbx_strand_id
1 'polypeptide(L)'
;MLLARRLVSSRLSSSPSSRFSPRLSSSLLPCPPHSSPLPRRTPSSPLSSAALQKQTPAFDGRAGGGLNALLRRGLATIPPQPSWAPYPTRADGLVPKIWYKPDGTPRSKLKGAVFTGLTVFSLLVFSSALEIIDEYDQANFMLAFLVYAQRADSTFTSLHPTFDSSPTPALARAYFYDLCAALPDAPPETLLEFFAAIDAALDVAHEEILEAAEEVFVTFALDVRKELARIEKEGAMRAAYNVLSLLRLTIAALGEMNEVVAVKGRGEFGSGLGGVLKKRGEERKGEEYESIG
;
A
#
# COMPACT_ATOMS: atom_id res chain seq x y z
N MET A 1 39.57 16.04 -30.88
CA MET A 1 39.43 17.39 -31.49
C MET A 1 38.20 18.02 -30.86
N LEU A 2 38.37 18.81 -29.81
CA LEU A 2 38.54 20.28 -29.81
C LEU A 2 37.19 21.03 -29.77
N LEU A 3 37.03 21.74 -28.64
CA LEU A 3 36.32 23.00 -28.43
C LEU A 3 34.79 22.99 -28.31
N ALA A 4 34.32 23.27 -27.08
CA ALA A 4 33.37 24.36 -26.86
C ALA A 4 33.49 24.91 -25.42
N ARG A 5 34.13 26.08 -25.32
CA ARG A 5 34.13 27.03 -24.19
C ARG A 5 32.96 27.99 -24.37
N ARG A 6 32.22 28.30 -23.29
CA ARG A 6 31.70 29.64 -22.86
C ARG A 6 30.37 29.46 -22.11
N LEU A 7 30.35 29.67 -20.79
CA LEU A 7 30.15 30.96 -20.10
C LEU A 7 28.75 31.56 -20.34
N VAL A 8 27.87 31.42 -19.36
CA VAL A 8 27.01 32.53 -18.89
C VAL A 8 26.98 32.47 -17.36
N SER A 9 27.41 33.58 -16.77
CA SER A 9 27.37 33.87 -15.34
C SER A 9 26.63 35.19 -15.21
N SER A 10 25.49 35.19 -14.53
CA SER A 10 24.87 36.37 -13.89
C SER A 10 23.59 35.91 -13.17
N ARG A 11 23.65 35.77 -11.84
CA ARG A 11 23.11 36.74 -10.87
C ARG A 11 21.64 37.08 -11.10
N LEU A 12 20.77 36.56 -10.23
CA LEU A 12 19.69 37.34 -9.64
C LEU A 12 19.57 36.97 -8.16
N SER A 13 19.80 38.00 -7.36
CA SER A 13 19.63 38.05 -5.92
C SER A 13 18.22 38.57 -5.65
N SER A 14 17.43 37.85 -4.86
CA SER A 14 16.39 38.45 -4.02
C SER A 14 15.97 37.46 -2.92
N SER A 15 16.31 37.82 -1.68
CA SER A 15 15.67 37.42 -0.41
C SER A 15 14.17 37.78 -0.42
N PRO A 16 13.31 37.50 0.60
CA PRO A 16 13.53 36.80 1.89
C PRO A 16 12.39 35.82 2.29
N SER A 17 12.65 34.86 3.20
CA SER A 17 11.64 34.20 4.07
C SER A 17 12.31 33.09 4.87
N SER A 18 11.95 32.74 6.09
CA SER A 18 11.17 33.33 7.16
C SER A 18 11.53 32.43 8.36
N ARG A 19 11.91 33.02 9.50
CA ARG A 19 12.22 32.27 10.71
C ARG A 19 10.93 31.67 11.24
N PHE A 20 10.71 30.38 11.00
CA PHE A 20 9.70 29.62 11.69
C PHE A 20 10.24 29.21 13.06
N SER A 21 9.73 29.84 14.12
CA SER A 21 9.91 29.40 15.51
C SER A 21 8.62 28.70 15.95
N PRO A 22 8.63 27.40 16.30
CA PRO A 22 7.48 26.82 16.96
C PRO A 22 7.55 27.18 18.46
N ARG A 23 6.75 28.17 18.86
CA ARG A 23 6.32 28.32 20.26
C ARG A 23 5.37 27.17 20.58
N LEU A 24 5.84 26.20 21.36
CA LEU A 24 5.00 25.20 22.02
C LEU A 24 4.25 25.87 23.17
N SER A 25 3.08 26.43 22.88
CA SER A 25 2.12 26.88 23.87
C SER A 25 1.41 25.65 24.44
N SER A 26 1.77 25.29 25.67
CA SER A 26 1.12 24.25 26.46
C SER A 26 -0.23 24.77 26.98
N SER A 27 -1.30 24.58 26.21
CA SER A 27 -2.67 24.76 26.70
C SER A 27 -3.20 23.44 27.25
N LEU A 28 -3.09 23.31 28.57
CA LEU A 28 -3.88 22.41 29.40
C LEU A 28 -5.36 22.68 29.18
N LEU A 29 -6.09 21.69 28.65
CA LEU A 29 -7.56 21.67 28.72
C LEU A 29 -8.01 20.56 29.69
N PRO A 30 -8.98 20.84 30.58
CA PRO A 30 -9.45 19.91 31.58
C PRO A 30 -10.44 18.88 30.99
N CYS A 31 -10.30 17.63 31.42
CA CYS A 31 -11.25 16.56 31.13
C CYS A 31 -12.63 16.85 31.73
N PRO A 32 -13.74 16.67 30.98
CA PRO A 32 -15.08 16.63 31.57
C PRO A 32 -15.37 15.25 32.20
N PRO A 33 -16.12 15.18 33.32
CA PRO A 33 -16.51 13.93 33.94
C PRO A 33 -17.71 13.34 33.17
N HIS A 34 -17.55 12.14 32.60
CA HIS A 34 -18.67 11.44 31.98
C HIS A 34 -19.41 10.56 32.99
N SER A 35 -20.73 10.77 32.96
CA SER A 35 -21.82 10.24 33.73
C SER A 35 -22.03 8.72 33.64
N SER A 36 -22.50 8.20 34.77
CA SER A 36 -23.06 6.88 35.07
C SER A 36 -24.39 6.57 34.32
N PRO A 37 -25.08 5.45 34.61
CA PRO A 37 -25.08 4.17 33.91
C PRO A 37 -26.36 3.92 33.07
N LEU A 38 -26.25 3.08 32.04
CA LEU A 38 -27.40 2.65 31.22
C LEU A 38 -28.24 1.55 31.91
N PRO A 39 -29.58 1.54 31.73
CA PRO A 39 -30.47 0.58 32.36
C PRO A 39 -30.48 -0.78 31.65
N ARG A 40 -30.48 -1.81 32.48
CA ARG A 40 -30.55 -3.25 32.17
C ARG A 40 -31.91 -3.59 31.54
N ARG A 41 -31.95 -3.88 30.23
CA ARG A 41 -33.11 -4.48 29.57
C ARG A 41 -33.14 -5.99 29.81
N THR A 42 -34.25 -6.46 30.37
CA THR A 42 -34.62 -7.86 30.49
C THR A 42 -35.07 -8.42 29.14
N PRO A 43 -34.71 -9.67 28.77
CA PRO A 43 -35.28 -10.35 27.61
C PRO A 43 -36.59 -11.06 27.99
N SER A 44 -37.68 -10.68 27.33
CA SER A 44 -38.94 -11.42 27.32
C SER A 44 -38.87 -12.60 26.35
N SER A 45 -39.42 -13.72 26.79
CA SER A 45 -39.50 -15.07 26.22
C SER A 45 -39.91 -15.18 24.74
N PRO A 46 -39.44 -16.22 24.01
CA PRO A 46 -39.98 -16.58 22.71
C PRO A 46 -41.23 -17.45 22.84
N LEU A 47 -42.32 -17.03 22.18
CA LEU A 47 -43.51 -17.83 21.94
C LEU A 47 -43.23 -18.84 20.82
N SER A 48 -43.42 -20.11 21.18
CA SER A 48 -43.46 -21.30 20.34
C SER A 48 -44.57 -21.19 19.27
N SER A 49 -44.19 -21.26 17.99
CA SER A 49 -45.11 -21.44 16.86
C SER A 49 -44.91 -22.82 16.23
N ALA A 50 -45.72 -23.77 16.69
CA ALA A 50 -45.82 -25.11 16.13
C ALA A 50 -46.84 -25.15 14.98
N ALA A 51 -46.41 -25.78 13.89
CA ALA A 51 -47.20 -26.56 12.93
C ALA A 51 -48.42 -25.89 12.27
N LEU A 52 -48.23 -25.42 11.03
CA LEU A 52 -49.32 -25.40 10.04
C LEU A 52 -48.96 -26.29 8.85
N GLN A 53 -49.74 -27.35 8.76
CA GLN A 53 -49.70 -28.49 7.86
C GLN A 53 -50.01 -28.06 6.42
N LYS A 54 -49.05 -28.25 5.50
CA LYS A 54 -49.22 -28.05 4.05
C LYS A 54 -49.96 -29.27 3.47
N GLN A 55 -51.24 -29.11 3.16
CA GLN A 55 -51.93 -29.96 2.18
C GLN A 55 -51.79 -29.33 0.79
N THR A 56 -51.15 -30.04 -0.13
CA THR A 56 -51.17 -29.78 -1.57
C THR A 56 -52.23 -30.67 -2.22
N PRO A 57 -53.20 -30.15 -2.96
CA PRO A 57 -53.94 -30.96 -3.92
C PRO A 57 -53.14 -31.08 -5.22
N ALA A 58 -53.15 -32.30 -5.76
CA ALA A 58 -52.64 -32.66 -7.08
C ALA A 58 -53.41 -31.90 -8.17
N PHE A 59 -52.69 -31.40 -9.17
CA PHE A 59 -53.27 -30.80 -10.37
C PHE A 59 -52.92 -31.69 -11.56
N ASP A 60 -53.90 -32.47 -12.00
CA ASP A 60 -53.85 -33.25 -13.22
C ASP A 60 -53.86 -32.32 -14.45
N GLY A 61 -52.99 -32.63 -15.39
CA GLY A 61 -52.96 -31.97 -16.69
C GLY A 61 -54.18 -32.36 -17.54
N ARG A 62 -54.80 -31.37 -18.19
CA ARG A 62 -55.49 -31.61 -19.45
C ARG A 62 -55.45 -30.38 -20.36
N ALA A 63 -55.16 -30.70 -21.62
CA ALA A 63 -55.03 -29.83 -22.78
C ALA A 63 -56.16 -28.81 -22.98
N GLY A 64 -55.84 -27.75 -23.71
CA GLY A 64 -56.77 -27.19 -24.69
C GLY A 64 -56.86 -25.68 -24.73
N GLY A 65 -56.57 -25.13 -25.92
CA GLY A 65 -57.44 -24.13 -26.54
C GLY A 65 -57.19 -22.68 -26.18
N GLY A 66 -56.78 -21.91 -27.18
CA GLY A 66 -56.68 -20.46 -27.12
C GLY A 66 -58.01 -19.76 -26.86
N LEU A 67 -57.90 -18.49 -26.43
CA LEU A 67 -58.88 -17.38 -26.52
C LEU A 67 -58.68 -16.31 -25.42
N ASN A 68 -57.65 -16.39 -24.57
CA ASN A 68 -57.45 -15.38 -23.51
C ASN A 68 -56.56 -14.18 -23.89
N ALA A 69 -56.17 -14.06 -25.17
CA ALA A 69 -55.30 -12.97 -25.63
C ALA A 69 -56.04 -11.66 -26.01
N LEU A 70 -57.37 -11.65 -26.09
CA LEU A 70 -58.14 -10.50 -26.61
C LEU A 70 -59.10 -9.82 -25.61
N LEU A 71 -59.12 -10.23 -24.34
CA LEU A 71 -59.99 -9.64 -23.29
C LEU A 71 -59.21 -8.88 -22.20
N ARG A 72 -58.15 -8.14 -22.57
CA ARG A 72 -57.42 -7.26 -21.63
C ARG A 72 -57.38 -5.79 -22.05
N ARG A 73 -58.34 -5.37 -22.88
CA ARG A 73 -58.57 -3.97 -23.23
C ARG A 73 -59.95 -3.49 -22.80
N GLY A 74 -60.43 -4.01 -21.67
CA GLY A 74 -61.56 -3.46 -20.95
C GLY A 74 -61.01 -2.66 -19.77
N LEU A 75 -61.43 -1.41 -19.65
CA LEU A 75 -61.36 -0.60 -18.45
C LEU A 75 -61.97 -1.41 -17.30
N ALA A 76 -61.16 -2.19 -16.60
CA ALA A 76 -61.56 -2.87 -15.38
C ALA A 76 -61.77 -1.78 -14.34
N THR A 77 -63.02 -1.32 -14.23
CA THR A 77 -63.54 -0.68 -13.03
C THR A 77 -63.16 -1.58 -11.86
N ILE A 78 -62.18 -1.13 -11.09
CA ILE A 78 -61.72 -1.80 -9.89
C ILE A 78 -62.99 -1.96 -9.02
N PRO A 79 -63.41 -3.19 -8.66
CA PRO A 79 -64.59 -3.37 -7.84
C PRO A 79 -64.39 -2.60 -6.52
N PRO A 80 -65.41 -1.88 -6.02
CA PRO A 80 -65.29 -1.12 -4.79
C PRO A 80 -64.85 -2.05 -3.66
N GLN A 81 -63.83 -1.63 -2.94
CA GLN A 81 -63.21 -2.43 -1.89
C GLN A 81 -64.26 -2.74 -0.81
N PRO A 82 -64.38 -4.00 -0.36
CA PRO A 82 -65.30 -4.33 0.72
C PRO A 82 -64.90 -3.57 2.00
N SER A 83 -65.90 -3.02 2.71
CA SER A 83 -65.72 -2.21 3.92
C SER A 83 -65.00 -2.91 5.08
N TRP A 84 -64.86 -4.23 5.01
CA TRP A 84 -64.15 -5.04 6.00
C TRP A 84 -62.65 -5.20 5.73
N ALA A 85 -62.13 -4.70 4.60
CA ALA A 85 -60.70 -4.79 4.27
C ALA A 85 -59.88 -3.98 5.29
N PRO A 86 -59.07 -4.63 6.15
CA PRO A 86 -58.43 -3.95 7.29
C PRO A 86 -57.21 -3.11 6.88
N TYR A 87 -56.86 -3.08 5.59
CA TYR A 87 -55.69 -2.37 5.08
C TYR A 87 -56.13 -1.27 4.10
N PRO A 88 -55.60 -0.04 4.25
CA PRO A 88 -55.92 1.06 3.35
C PRO A 88 -55.55 0.72 1.90
N THR A 89 -56.40 1.13 0.95
CA THR A 89 -56.08 1.11 -0.48
C THR A 89 -54.75 1.79 -0.71
N ARG A 90 -53.82 1.07 -1.34
CA ARG A 90 -52.46 1.59 -1.60
C ARG A 90 -52.56 2.82 -2.49
N ALA A 91 -51.69 3.79 -2.24
CA ALA A 91 -51.55 4.95 -3.10
C ALA A 91 -51.29 4.50 -4.54
N ASP A 92 -52.04 5.05 -5.49
CA ASP A 92 -51.79 4.79 -6.91
C ASP A 92 -50.41 5.36 -7.30
N GLY A 93 -49.53 4.48 -7.78
CA GLY A 93 -48.17 4.85 -8.14
C GLY A 93 -47.37 3.72 -8.78
N LEU A 94 -46.28 4.07 -9.47
CA LEU A 94 -45.37 3.11 -10.10
C LEU A 94 -44.65 2.23 -9.07
N VAL A 95 -44.31 2.80 -7.91
CA VAL A 95 -43.62 2.11 -6.82
C VAL A 95 -44.40 0.87 -6.34
N PRO A 96 -45.68 0.96 -5.92
CA PRO A 96 -46.42 -0.22 -5.50
C PRO A 96 -46.59 -1.26 -6.61
N LYS A 97 -46.63 -0.84 -7.88
CA LYS A 97 -46.71 -1.74 -9.04
C LYS A 97 -45.44 -2.57 -9.25
N ILE A 98 -44.27 -2.02 -8.91
CA ILE A 98 -42.97 -2.71 -8.98
C ILE A 98 -42.79 -3.67 -7.79
N TRP A 99 -43.12 -3.21 -6.57
CA TRP A 99 -42.82 -3.96 -5.34
C TRP A 99 -43.83 -5.06 -4.98
N TYR A 100 -45.06 -4.97 -5.51
CA TYR A 100 -46.14 -5.89 -5.16
C TYR A 100 -46.73 -6.60 -6.38
N LYS A 101 -47.35 -7.75 -6.15
CA LYS A 101 -48.18 -8.42 -7.15
C LYS A 101 -49.54 -7.71 -7.24
N PRO A 102 -50.29 -7.88 -8.36
CA PRO A 102 -51.69 -7.45 -8.42
C PRO A 102 -52.54 -8.04 -7.29
N ASP A 103 -52.19 -9.23 -6.79
CA ASP A 103 -52.83 -9.90 -5.63
C ASP A 103 -52.50 -9.23 -4.27
N GLY A 104 -51.83 -8.08 -4.26
CA GLY A 104 -51.46 -7.36 -3.04
C GLY A 104 -50.28 -7.95 -2.28
N THR A 105 -49.91 -9.21 -2.51
CA THR A 105 -48.77 -9.85 -1.84
C THR A 105 -47.41 -9.25 -2.29
N PRO A 106 -46.45 -9.05 -1.37
CA PRO A 106 -45.13 -8.53 -1.71
C PRO A 106 -44.36 -9.49 -2.62
N ARG A 107 -43.61 -8.96 -3.60
CA ARG A 107 -42.71 -9.76 -4.44
C ARG A 107 -41.42 -10.07 -3.68
N SER A 108 -41.45 -11.04 -2.76
CA SER A 108 -40.32 -11.42 -1.90
C SER A 108 -39.02 -11.71 -2.68
N LYS A 109 -39.12 -12.34 -3.86
CA LYS A 109 -37.97 -12.61 -4.73
C LYS A 109 -37.27 -11.35 -5.23
N LEU A 110 -38.04 -10.31 -5.59
CA LEU A 110 -37.49 -9.04 -6.06
C LEU A 110 -36.79 -8.30 -4.91
N LYS A 111 -37.40 -8.30 -3.72
CA LYS A 111 -36.77 -7.70 -2.53
C LYS A 111 -35.44 -8.39 -2.20
N GLY A 112 -35.42 -9.72 -2.25
CA GLY A 112 -34.20 -10.52 -2.06
C GLY A 112 -33.14 -10.19 -3.10
N ALA A 113 -33.49 -10.16 -4.39
CA ALA A 113 -32.56 -9.82 -5.47
C ALA A 113 -31.98 -8.40 -5.32
N VAL A 114 -32.81 -7.41 -4.96
CA VAL A 114 -32.33 -6.05 -4.70
C VAL A 114 -31.40 -6.00 -3.49
N PHE A 115 -31.75 -6.68 -2.40
CA PHE A 115 -30.90 -6.72 -1.21
C PHE A 115 -29.56 -7.40 -1.50
N THR A 116 -29.58 -8.60 -2.09
CA THR A 116 -28.37 -9.32 -2.50
C THR A 116 -27.55 -8.50 -3.51
N GLY A 117 -28.19 -7.87 -4.49
CA GLY A 117 -27.51 -7.02 -5.46
C GLY A 117 -26.82 -5.83 -4.80
N LEU A 118 -27.49 -5.17 -3.83
CA LEU A 118 -26.91 -4.07 -3.08
C LEU A 118 -25.78 -4.53 -2.17
N THR A 119 -25.91 -5.69 -1.52
CA THR A 119 -24.83 -6.29 -0.72
C THR A 119 -23.61 -6.63 -1.57
N VAL A 120 -23.80 -7.30 -2.71
CA VAL A 120 -22.70 -7.65 -3.63
C VAL A 120 -22.05 -6.39 -4.17
N PHE A 121 -22.84 -5.40 -4.58
CA PHE A 121 -22.31 -4.12 -5.04
C PHE A 121 -21.49 -3.41 -3.95
N SER A 122 -21.99 -3.35 -2.71
CA SER A 122 -21.24 -2.79 -1.58
C SER A 122 -19.92 -3.54 -1.35
N LEU A 123 -19.94 -4.89 -1.37
CA LEU A 123 -18.72 -5.68 -1.21
C LEU A 123 -17.70 -5.42 -2.31
N LEU A 124 -18.14 -5.26 -3.56
CA LEU A 124 -17.26 -4.89 -4.68
C LEU A 124 -16.64 -3.51 -4.48
N VAL A 125 -17.44 -2.52 -4.07
CA VAL A 125 -16.94 -1.16 -3.79
C VAL A 125 -15.93 -1.17 -2.64
N PHE A 126 -16.18 -1.93 -1.57
CA PHE A 126 -15.23 -2.08 -0.47
C PHE A 126 -13.94 -2.78 -0.93
N SER A 127 -14.03 -3.81 -1.77
CA SER A 127 -12.85 -4.49 -2.33
C SER A 127 -11.97 -3.53 -3.12
N SER A 128 -12.55 -2.72 -4.02
CA SER A 128 -11.80 -1.71 -4.77
C SER A 128 -11.24 -0.60 -3.87
N ALA A 129 -11.94 -0.25 -2.78
CA ALA A 129 -11.43 0.72 -1.82
C ALA A 129 -10.19 0.20 -1.07
N LEU A 130 -10.10 -1.10 -0.80
CA LEU A 130 -8.91 -1.70 -0.17
C LEU A 130 -7.69 -1.62 -1.08
N GLU A 131 -7.84 -1.88 -2.37
CA GLU A 131 -6.74 -1.76 -3.35
C GLU A 131 -6.18 -0.32 -3.40
N ILE A 132 -7.08 0.67 -3.36
CA ILE A 132 -6.70 2.09 -3.33
C ILE A 132 -5.96 2.43 -2.02
N ILE A 133 -6.43 1.91 -0.88
CA ILE A 133 -5.77 2.14 0.42
C ILE A 133 -4.36 1.56 0.40
N ASP A 134 -4.18 0.34 -0.08
CA ASP A 134 -2.86 -0.29 -0.21
C ASP A 134 -1.92 0.53 -1.12
N GLU A 135 -2.42 1.04 -2.24
CA GLU A 135 -1.63 1.91 -3.13
C GLU A 135 -1.21 3.21 -2.43
N TYR A 136 -2.10 3.82 -1.64
CA TYR A 136 -1.79 5.01 -0.85
C TYR A 136 -0.81 4.72 0.28
N ASP A 137 -0.94 3.59 0.97
CA ASP A 137 -0.02 3.19 2.03
C ASP A 137 1.39 2.94 1.45
N GLN A 138 1.47 2.29 0.29
CA GLN A 138 2.74 2.11 -0.42
C GLN A 138 3.34 3.45 -0.86
N ALA A 139 2.52 4.36 -1.41
CA ALA A 139 2.99 5.70 -1.79
C ALA A 139 3.47 6.52 -0.59
N ASN A 140 2.76 6.43 0.53
CA ASN A 140 3.10 7.10 1.78
C ASN A 140 4.40 6.53 2.37
N PHE A 141 4.57 5.21 2.36
CA PHE A 141 5.81 4.54 2.77
C PHE A 141 7.01 5.03 1.93
N MET A 142 6.87 5.05 0.60
CA MET A 142 7.93 5.49 -0.32
C MET A 142 8.29 6.96 -0.11
N LEU A 143 7.29 7.83 0.07
CA LEU A 143 7.49 9.25 0.33
C LEU A 143 8.18 9.48 1.68
N ALA A 144 7.72 8.80 2.73
CA ALA A 144 8.32 8.89 4.06
C ALA A 144 9.79 8.46 4.01
N PHE A 145 10.08 7.31 3.39
CA PHE A 145 11.44 6.83 3.18
C PHE A 145 12.30 7.86 2.44
N LEU A 146 11.79 8.44 1.35
CA LEU A 146 12.53 9.45 0.57
C LEU A 146 12.88 10.68 1.42
N VAL A 147 11.95 11.17 2.26
CA VAL A 147 12.19 12.31 3.15
C VAL A 147 13.31 11.99 4.15
N TYR A 148 13.30 10.79 4.75
CA TYR A 148 14.36 10.37 5.65
C TYR A 148 15.70 10.13 4.93
N ALA A 149 15.68 9.58 3.72
CA ALA A 149 16.86 9.41 2.89
C ALA A 149 17.48 10.75 2.50
N GLN A 150 16.68 11.74 2.10
CA GLN A 150 17.14 13.11 1.84
C GLN A 150 17.72 13.77 3.10
N ARG A 151 17.14 13.48 4.27
CA ARG A 151 17.69 13.96 5.55
C ARG A 151 19.06 13.35 5.82
N ALA A 152 19.21 12.02 5.69
CA ALA A 152 20.51 11.35 5.83
C ALA A 152 21.52 11.91 4.82
N ASP A 153 21.08 12.15 3.58
CA ASP A 153 21.93 12.69 2.50
C ASP A 153 22.38 14.13 2.77
N SER A 154 21.52 14.95 3.37
CA SER A 154 21.88 16.31 3.77
C SER A 154 22.95 16.31 4.88
N THR A 155 22.84 15.41 5.84
CA THR A 155 23.84 15.23 6.90
C THR A 155 25.16 14.73 6.30
N PHE A 156 25.10 13.73 5.42
CA PHE A 156 26.27 13.22 4.71
C PHE A 156 26.98 14.30 3.88
N THR A 157 26.22 15.05 3.08
CA THR A 157 26.74 16.14 2.25
C THR A 157 27.35 17.26 3.09
N SER A 158 26.83 17.52 4.29
CA SER A 158 27.42 18.52 5.20
C SER A 158 28.82 18.11 5.71
N LEU A 159 29.04 16.81 5.90
CA LEU A 159 30.34 16.25 6.29
C LEU A 159 31.28 16.05 5.09
N HIS A 160 30.71 15.84 3.90
CA HIS A 160 31.45 15.56 2.67
C HIS A 160 30.92 16.41 1.49
N PRO A 161 31.31 17.70 1.42
CA PRO A 161 30.67 18.68 0.54
C PRO A 161 31.00 18.50 -0.95
N THR A 162 32.12 17.84 -1.29
CA THR A 162 32.48 17.60 -2.70
C THR A 162 31.95 16.26 -3.15
N PHE A 163 31.30 16.23 -4.32
CA PHE A 163 30.78 15.00 -4.94
C PHE A 163 31.90 14.17 -5.58
N ASP A 164 32.98 14.83 -5.98
CA ASP A 164 34.07 14.24 -6.78
C ASP A 164 35.14 13.52 -5.95
N SER A 165 35.16 13.69 -4.63
CA SER A 165 36.08 12.95 -3.77
C SER A 165 35.44 11.64 -3.31
N SER A 166 36.21 10.56 -3.33
CA SER A 166 35.76 9.27 -2.80
C SER A 166 35.51 9.43 -1.30
N PRO A 167 34.29 9.16 -0.79
CA PRO A 167 34.02 9.22 0.64
C PRO A 167 34.92 8.20 1.35
N THR A 168 35.28 8.52 2.60
CA THR A 168 35.99 7.55 3.43
C THR A 168 35.07 6.35 3.70
N PRO A 169 35.59 5.10 3.68
CA PRO A 169 34.77 3.91 3.88
C PRO A 169 33.95 3.94 5.17
N ALA A 170 34.54 4.45 6.26
CA ALA A 170 33.84 4.62 7.54
C ALA A 170 32.62 5.57 7.44
N LEU A 171 32.73 6.65 6.67
CA LEU A 171 31.65 7.62 6.48
C LEU A 171 30.57 7.07 5.53
N ALA A 172 30.97 6.36 4.47
CA ALA A 172 30.04 5.66 3.58
C ALA A 172 29.25 4.57 4.32
N ARG A 173 29.91 3.87 5.25
CA ARG A 173 29.26 2.89 6.11
C ARG A 173 28.28 3.50 7.09
N ALA A 174 28.64 4.60 7.76
CA ALA A 174 27.73 5.34 8.63
C ALA A 174 26.50 5.85 7.86
N TYR A 175 26.69 6.32 6.63
CA TYR A 175 25.60 6.71 5.75
C TYR A 175 24.66 5.56 5.40
N PHE A 176 25.21 4.39 5.09
CA PHE A 176 24.40 3.19 4.86
C PHE A 176 23.60 2.78 6.10
N TYR A 177 24.19 2.90 7.30
CA TYR A 177 23.47 2.72 8.57
C TYR A 177 22.31 3.71 8.72
N ASP A 178 22.56 5.01 8.50
CA ASP A 178 21.54 6.05 8.61
C ASP A 178 20.38 5.82 7.61
N LEU A 179 20.69 5.32 6.41
CA LEU A 179 19.69 4.95 5.40
C LEU A 179 18.90 3.68 5.76
N CYS A 180 19.53 2.69 6.39
CA CYS A 180 18.80 1.54 6.92
C CYS A 180 17.87 1.99 8.07
N ALA A 181 18.33 2.88 8.94
CA ALA A 181 17.57 3.41 10.07
C ALA A 181 16.43 4.36 9.64
N ALA A 182 16.49 4.87 8.41
CA ALA A 182 15.45 5.67 7.78
C ALA A 182 14.24 4.84 7.31
N LEU A 183 14.33 3.50 7.28
CA LEU A 183 13.20 2.64 6.95
C LEU A 183 12.16 2.67 8.07
N PRO A 184 10.91 3.07 7.80
CA PRO A 184 9.91 3.27 8.86
C PRO A 184 9.51 1.95 9.56
N ASP A 185 9.67 0.81 8.89
CA ASP A 185 9.30 -0.51 9.41
C ASP A 185 10.47 -1.32 9.97
N ALA A 186 11.70 -0.78 9.96
CA ALA A 186 12.86 -1.50 10.46
C ALA A 186 12.95 -1.39 11.99
N PRO A 187 12.78 -2.49 12.75
CA PRO A 187 12.98 -2.46 14.19
C PRO A 187 14.46 -2.15 14.50
N PRO A 188 14.75 -1.22 15.43
CA PRO A 188 16.12 -0.76 15.68
C PRO A 188 17.01 -1.89 16.21
N GLU A 189 16.45 -2.84 16.96
CA GLU A 189 17.17 -3.99 17.51
C GLU A 189 17.74 -4.88 16.41
N THR A 190 16.92 -5.26 15.42
CA THR A 190 17.35 -6.09 14.28
C THR A 190 18.40 -5.39 13.42
N LEU A 191 18.27 -4.08 13.27
CA LEU A 191 19.26 -3.28 12.54
C LEU A 191 20.61 -3.29 13.28
N LEU A 192 20.60 -3.05 14.60
CA LEU A 192 21.81 -3.12 15.42
C LEU A 192 22.46 -4.51 15.39
N GLU A 193 21.68 -5.58 15.49
CA GLU A 193 22.18 -6.96 15.38
C GLU A 193 22.82 -7.24 14.01
N PHE A 194 22.20 -6.77 12.92
CA PHE A 194 22.74 -6.91 11.58
C PHE A 194 24.10 -6.20 11.42
N PHE A 195 24.20 -4.96 11.89
CA PHE A 195 25.46 -4.22 11.81
C PHE A 195 26.54 -4.81 12.72
N ALA A 196 26.17 -5.27 13.92
CA ALA A 196 27.10 -5.98 14.80
C ALA A 196 27.62 -7.28 14.18
N ALA A 197 26.78 -8.01 13.44
CA ALA A 197 27.20 -9.20 12.70
C ALA A 197 28.16 -8.84 11.55
N ILE A 198 27.92 -7.74 10.84
CA ILE A 198 28.84 -7.24 9.81
C ILE A 198 30.17 -6.81 10.43
N ASP A 199 30.15 -6.07 11.55
CA ASP A 199 31.36 -5.67 12.27
C ASP A 199 32.21 -6.87 12.65
N ALA A 200 31.60 -7.86 13.29
CA ALA A 200 32.28 -9.08 13.70
C ALA A 200 32.85 -9.85 12.49
N ALA A 201 32.14 -9.84 11.35
CA ALA A 201 32.62 -10.47 10.12
C ALA A 201 33.83 -9.72 9.53
N LEU A 202 33.78 -8.39 9.51
CA LEU A 202 34.86 -7.55 8.98
C LEU A 202 36.11 -7.58 9.86
N ASP A 203 35.95 -7.70 11.18
CA ASP A 203 37.07 -7.82 12.13
C ASP A 203 37.91 -9.10 11.92
N VAL A 204 37.28 -10.17 11.44
CA VAL A 204 37.92 -11.47 11.16
C VAL A 204 38.27 -11.63 9.67
N ALA A 205 37.77 -10.74 8.82
CA ALA A 205 37.95 -10.81 7.39
C ALA A 205 39.43 -10.61 6.98
N HIS A 206 39.80 -11.24 5.87
CA HIS A 206 41.07 -10.93 5.22
C HIS A 206 41.00 -9.55 4.54
N GLU A 207 42.15 -8.92 4.36
CA GLU A 207 42.31 -7.58 3.75
C GLU A 207 41.55 -7.43 2.43
N GLU A 208 41.56 -8.46 1.56
CA GLU A 208 40.83 -8.46 0.28
C GLU A 208 39.29 -8.36 0.45
N ILE A 209 38.73 -9.02 1.47
CA ILE A 209 37.28 -9.00 1.73
C ILE A 209 36.89 -7.67 2.39
N LEU A 210 37.75 -7.15 3.26
CA LEU A 210 37.57 -5.84 3.87
C LEU A 210 37.53 -4.74 2.79
N GLU A 211 38.52 -4.73 1.89
CA GLU A 211 38.57 -3.76 0.78
C GLU A 211 37.33 -3.87 -0.12
N ALA A 212 36.89 -5.09 -0.45
CA ALA A 212 35.67 -5.30 -1.22
C ALA A 212 34.41 -4.79 -0.51
N ALA A 213 34.29 -5.00 0.81
CA ALA A 213 33.17 -4.49 1.59
C ALA A 213 33.17 -2.95 1.66
N GLU A 214 34.35 -2.34 1.85
CA GLU A 214 34.53 -0.89 1.81
C GLU A 214 34.13 -0.30 0.45
N GLU A 215 34.57 -0.93 -0.64
CA GLU A 215 34.18 -0.54 -2.01
C GLU A 215 32.66 -0.62 -2.20
N VAL A 216 32.01 -1.66 -1.66
CA VAL A 216 30.55 -1.81 -1.71
C VAL A 216 29.84 -0.67 -1.00
N PHE A 217 30.29 -0.26 0.20
CA PHE A 217 29.70 0.89 0.90
C PHE A 217 29.90 2.20 0.14
N VAL A 218 31.10 2.45 -0.38
CA VAL A 218 31.42 3.66 -1.14
C VAL A 218 30.58 3.74 -2.42
N THR A 219 30.52 2.64 -3.18
CA THR A 219 29.74 2.55 -4.42
C THR A 219 28.26 2.77 -4.14
N PHE A 220 27.72 2.14 -3.09
CA PHE A 220 26.35 2.34 -2.66
C PHE A 220 26.06 3.82 -2.34
N ALA A 221 26.92 4.46 -1.56
CA ALA A 221 26.73 5.87 -1.18
C ALA A 221 26.68 6.79 -2.41
N LEU A 222 27.58 6.58 -3.37
CA LEU A 222 27.60 7.36 -4.62
C LEU A 222 26.38 7.10 -5.50
N ASP A 223 25.96 5.83 -5.63
CA ASP A 223 24.78 5.46 -6.41
C ASP A 223 23.50 6.04 -5.81
N VAL A 224 23.32 5.99 -4.48
CA VAL A 224 22.17 6.62 -3.82
C VAL A 224 22.14 8.13 -4.04
N ARG A 225 23.28 8.81 -3.88
CA ARG A 225 23.36 10.26 -4.14
C ARG A 225 22.98 10.61 -5.58
N LYS A 226 23.45 9.80 -6.54
CA LYS A 226 23.14 9.97 -7.96
C LYS A 226 21.63 9.83 -8.21
N GLU A 227 20.98 8.86 -7.58
CA GLU A 227 19.54 8.65 -7.69
C GLU A 227 18.73 9.76 -7.00
N LEU A 228 19.16 10.22 -5.82
CA LEU A 228 18.53 11.35 -5.14
C LEU A 228 18.66 12.66 -5.95
N ALA A 229 19.78 12.87 -6.64
CA ALA A 229 19.96 14.02 -7.53
C ALA A 229 19.04 13.99 -8.77
N ARG A 230 18.46 12.82 -9.12
CA ARG A 230 17.55 12.64 -10.25
C ARG A 230 16.08 12.81 -9.90
N ILE A 231 15.73 13.01 -8.62
CA ILE A 231 14.35 13.14 -8.13
C ILE A 231 13.53 14.16 -8.94
N GLU A 232 14.09 15.33 -9.24
CA GLU A 232 13.38 16.39 -9.98
C GLU A 232 13.06 15.99 -11.42
N LYS A 233 13.84 15.09 -12.03
CA LYS A 233 13.70 14.70 -13.44
C LYS A 233 12.85 13.44 -13.62
N GLU A 234 13.05 12.45 -12.75
CA GLU A 234 12.48 11.10 -12.91
C GLU A 234 11.25 10.86 -12.00
N GLY A 235 11.01 11.75 -11.05
CA GLY A 235 9.92 11.66 -10.08
C GLY A 235 10.32 10.97 -8.78
N ALA A 236 9.71 11.41 -7.68
CA ALA A 236 10.04 10.97 -6.33
C ALA A 236 9.84 9.45 -6.12
N MET A 237 8.75 8.88 -6.65
CA MET A 237 8.44 7.45 -6.47
C MET A 237 9.48 6.55 -7.13
N ARG A 238 9.93 6.91 -8.34
CA ARG A 238 10.96 6.14 -9.06
C ARG A 238 12.31 6.21 -8.34
N ALA A 239 12.70 7.39 -7.87
CA ALA A 239 13.91 7.57 -7.08
C ALA A 239 13.85 6.77 -5.76
N ALA A 240 12.74 6.81 -5.03
CA ALA A 240 12.55 6.02 -3.81
C ALA A 240 12.71 4.52 -4.08
N TYR A 241 12.06 4.01 -5.13
CA TYR A 241 12.18 2.62 -5.54
C TYR A 241 13.63 2.24 -5.88
N ASN A 242 14.33 3.06 -6.66
CA ASN A 242 15.72 2.81 -7.04
C ASN A 242 16.64 2.78 -5.80
N VAL A 243 16.47 3.72 -4.87
CA VAL A 243 17.26 3.76 -3.62
C VAL A 243 16.98 2.53 -2.75
N LEU A 244 15.71 2.10 -2.60
CA LEU A 244 15.37 0.87 -1.88
C LEU A 244 15.95 -0.38 -2.57
N SER A 245 15.93 -0.41 -3.90
CA SER A 245 16.55 -1.50 -4.68
C SER A 245 18.06 -1.56 -4.44
N LEU A 246 18.75 -0.42 -4.49
CA LEU A 246 20.18 -0.31 -4.15
C LEU A 246 20.45 -0.79 -2.73
N LEU A 247 19.60 -0.41 -1.76
CA LEU A 247 19.75 -0.83 -0.37
C LEU A 247 19.64 -2.35 -0.25
N ARG A 248 18.63 -2.96 -0.87
CA ARG A 248 18.43 -4.42 -0.89
C ARG A 248 19.60 -5.15 -1.53
N LEU A 249 20.10 -4.66 -2.67
CA LEU A 249 21.25 -5.26 -3.36
C LEU A 249 22.52 -5.19 -2.51
N THR A 250 22.74 -4.09 -1.79
CA THR A 250 23.88 -3.93 -0.90
C THR A 250 23.77 -4.85 0.32
N ILE A 251 22.60 -4.96 0.94
CA ILE A 251 22.36 -5.90 2.05
C ILE A 251 22.65 -7.34 1.60
N ALA A 252 22.18 -7.74 0.42
CA ALA A 252 22.45 -9.07 -0.13
C ALA A 252 23.95 -9.30 -0.36
N ALA A 253 24.66 -8.33 -0.96
CA ALA A 253 26.10 -8.43 -1.19
C ALA A 253 26.90 -8.56 0.12
N LEU A 254 26.53 -7.81 1.16
CA LEU A 254 27.15 -7.91 2.49
C LEU A 254 26.85 -9.26 3.16
N GLY A 255 25.64 -9.80 2.95
CA GLY A 255 25.27 -11.14 3.41
C GLY A 255 26.12 -12.24 2.76
N GLU A 256 26.31 -12.19 1.45
CA GLU A 256 27.18 -13.14 0.72
C GLU A 256 28.63 -13.06 1.21
N MET A 257 29.15 -11.85 1.45
CA MET A 257 30.50 -11.67 2.03
C MET A 257 30.61 -12.28 3.42
N ASN A 258 29.60 -12.11 4.27
CA ASN A 258 29.57 -12.70 5.61
C ASN A 258 29.59 -14.24 5.56
N GLU A 259 28.83 -14.86 4.66
CA GLU A 259 28.86 -16.31 4.46
C GLU A 259 30.25 -16.80 4.04
N VAL A 260 30.90 -16.08 3.13
CA VAL A 260 32.27 -16.41 2.68
C VAL A 260 33.27 -16.33 3.83
N VAL A 261 33.19 -15.29 4.68
CA VAL A 261 34.04 -15.18 5.88
C VAL A 261 33.77 -16.35 6.85
N ALA A 262 32.50 -16.70 7.06
CA ALA A 262 32.11 -17.79 7.96
C ALA A 262 32.57 -19.18 7.47
N VAL A 263 32.66 -19.40 6.16
CA VAL A 263 33.20 -20.64 5.56
C VAL A 263 34.73 -20.64 5.66
N LYS A 264 35.38 -19.53 5.30
CA LYS A 264 36.85 -19.42 5.29
C LYS A 264 37.44 -19.53 6.70
N GLY A 265 36.75 -19.01 7.72
CA GLY A 265 37.10 -19.17 9.13
C GLY A 265 37.08 -20.63 9.63
N ARG A 266 36.47 -21.56 8.90
CA ARG A 266 36.47 -23.01 9.22
C ARG A 266 37.61 -23.79 8.55
N GLY A 267 38.49 -23.13 7.78
CA GLY A 267 39.71 -23.74 7.25
C GLY A 267 39.56 -24.50 5.92
N GLU A 268 38.44 -24.38 5.20
CA GLU A 268 38.29 -24.94 3.85
C GLU A 268 38.56 -23.86 2.79
N PHE A 269 39.76 -23.89 2.22
CA PHE A 269 40.19 -22.97 1.15
C PHE A 269 39.81 -23.55 -0.22
N GLY A 270 38.83 -22.94 -0.90
CA GLY A 270 38.49 -23.27 -2.28
C GLY A 270 38.01 -22.05 -3.06
N SER A 271 38.91 -21.46 -3.86
CA SER A 271 38.79 -20.60 -5.07
C SER A 271 37.43 -20.01 -5.55
N GLY A 272 36.47 -19.65 -4.70
CA GLY A 272 35.12 -19.22 -5.12
C GLY A 272 34.88 -17.70 -5.28
N LEU A 273 35.69 -16.85 -4.63
CA LEU A 273 35.39 -15.42 -4.48
C LEU A 273 35.42 -14.61 -5.78
N GLY A 274 36.23 -15.01 -6.76
CA GLY A 274 36.37 -14.29 -8.03
C GLY A 274 35.13 -14.30 -8.93
N GLY A 275 34.16 -15.19 -8.67
CA GLY A 275 32.93 -15.29 -9.46
C GLY A 275 31.86 -14.24 -9.11
N VAL A 276 31.80 -13.82 -7.85
CA VAL A 276 30.69 -13.00 -7.33
C VAL A 276 30.80 -11.53 -7.77
N LEU A 277 31.99 -10.94 -7.66
CA LEU A 277 32.23 -9.55 -8.09
C LEU A 277 32.12 -9.39 -9.62
N LYS A 278 32.45 -10.43 -10.40
CA LYS A 278 32.35 -10.39 -11.86
C LYS A 278 30.90 -10.40 -12.36
N LYS A 279 29.99 -11.08 -11.63
CA LYS A 279 28.57 -11.17 -12.02
C LYS A 279 27.82 -9.83 -11.89
N ARG A 280 28.19 -9.01 -10.90
CA ARG A 280 27.60 -7.66 -10.69
C ARG A 280 27.94 -6.67 -11.83
N GLY A 281 29.06 -6.89 -12.53
CA GLY A 281 29.45 -6.08 -13.69
C GLY A 281 28.75 -6.44 -15.00
N GLU A 282 28.28 -7.68 -15.16
CA GLU A 282 27.58 -8.13 -16.37
C GLU A 282 26.09 -7.80 -16.36
N GLU A 283 25.43 -7.82 -15.19
CA GLU A 283 23.99 -7.51 -15.08
C GLU A 283 23.69 -6.04 -15.43
N ARG A 284 24.59 -5.10 -15.13
CA ARG A 284 24.47 -3.68 -15.53
C ARG A 284 24.61 -3.44 -17.04
N LYS A 285 25.20 -4.36 -17.82
CA LYS A 285 25.33 -4.22 -19.28
C LYS A 285 24.12 -4.75 -20.05
N GLY A 286 23.24 -5.51 -19.40
CA GLY A 286 22.06 -6.10 -20.04
C GLY A 286 20.89 -5.14 -20.23
N GLU A 287 20.77 -4.11 -19.39
CA GLU A 287 19.59 -3.21 -19.38
C GLU A 287 19.71 -1.98 -20.30
N GLU A 288 20.88 -1.73 -20.91
CA GLU A 288 21.09 -0.54 -21.77
C GLU A 288 20.64 -0.72 -23.24
N TYR A 289 20.08 -1.87 -23.64
CA TYR A 289 19.78 -2.15 -25.07
C TYR A 289 18.30 -2.37 -25.44
N GLU A 290 17.32 -2.21 -24.55
CA GLU A 290 15.88 -2.43 -24.89
C GLU A 290 15.00 -1.16 -24.91
N SER A 291 15.56 0.01 -25.20
CA SER A 291 14.77 1.23 -25.43
C SER A 291 15.02 1.86 -26.81
N ILE A 292 14.78 1.10 -27.88
CA ILE A 292 14.45 1.66 -29.20
C ILE A 292 13.31 0.82 -29.80
N GLY A 293 12.09 1.34 -29.73
CA GLY A 293 10.87 0.77 -30.31
C GLY A 293 9.65 1.59 -29.94
#